data_AF-A0A6S7K9B5-F1
#
_entry.id   AF-A0A6S7K9B5-F1
#
_cell.length_a   1.000
_cell.length_b   1.000
_cell.length_c   1.000
_cell.angle_alpha   90.00
_cell.angle_beta   90.00
_cell.angle_gamma   90.00
#
_symmetry.space_group_name_H-M   'P 1'
#
loop_
_entity.id
_entity.type
_entity.pdbx_description
1 polymer ?
#
loop_
_entity_poly.entity_id
_entity_poly.type
_entity_poly.pdbx_seq_one_letter_code
_entity_poly.pdbx_strand_id
1 'polypeptide(L)'
;KDLKPVYEILRKVTPINMTEKDEKNYAGSDNCYACNIQFGTVRINEWNGKEEKVIKCRDHCHITGKYRGAACDKCNLRMRTPKFVPILFHNLESYDAHLFVKSLGLSEGDEEKTLCLEMRFLDSYKFTLASLDYLASTLSKDDFHTLESQLEHSGIELLKRKGVFPYEFMTGYDKLQYDRLPSKKEFYSKLNNTDISDEDYEHAQKVWKAFDCKTMHVMFYQGKTRAYSRSYHVPHGRERNTRWNQHDNEKIRK
;
A
#
# COMPACT_ATOMS: atom_id res chain seq x y z
N LYS A 1 -7.68 15.87 3.59
CA LYS A 1 -6.86 16.01 2.35
C LYS A 1 -7.80 15.78 1.17
N ASP A 2 -7.75 16.64 0.16
CA ASP A 2 -8.67 16.59 -0.98
C ASP A 2 -8.45 15.31 -1.81
N LEU A 3 -9.49 14.49 -1.96
CA LEU A 3 -9.47 13.24 -2.76
C LEU A 3 -9.80 13.49 -4.23
N LYS A 4 -10.20 14.72 -4.60
CA LYS A 4 -10.49 15.11 -6.00
C LYS A 4 -9.36 14.76 -6.99
N PRO A 5 -8.06 14.95 -6.67
CA PRO A 5 -6.99 14.62 -7.61
C PRO A 5 -6.94 13.12 -7.97
N VAL A 6 -7.19 12.24 -7.00
CA VAL A 6 -7.18 10.78 -7.23
C VAL A 6 -8.36 10.38 -8.13
N TYR A 7 -9.52 11.00 -7.91
CA TYR A 7 -10.71 10.75 -8.70
C TYR A 7 -10.57 11.20 -10.17
N GLU A 8 -9.95 12.36 -10.40
CA GLU A 8 -9.68 12.84 -11.76
C GLU A 8 -8.73 11.91 -12.52
N ILE A 9 -7.70 11.38 -11.84
CA ILE A 9 -6.76 10.42 -12.43
C ILE A 9 -7.46 9.12 -12.84
N LEU A 10 -8.36 8.58 -12.00
CA LEU A 10 -9.04 7.31 -12.29
C LEU A 10 -10.13 7.41 -13.37
N ARG A 11 -10.65 8.62 -13.63
CA ARG A 11 -11.67 8.85 -14.66
C ARG A 11 -11.10 9.27 -16.01
N LYS A 12 -9.93 9.91 -16.04
CA LYS A 12 -9.31 10.36 -17.27
C LYS A 12 -8.63 9.18 -17.97
N VAL A 13 -9.21 8.76 -19.09
CA VAL A 13 -8.55 7.81 -20.00
C VAL A 13 -7.56 8.60 -20.85
N THR A 14 -6.28 8.47 -20.55
CA THR A 14 -5.21 9.06 -21.36
C THR A 14 -5.11 8.28 -22.67
N PRO A 15 -5.16 8.95 -23.84
CA PRO A 15 -4.98 8.29 -25.13
C PRO A 15 -3.65 7.54 -25.20
N ILE A 16 -3.62 6.47 -25.99
CA ILE A 16 -2.41 5.70 -26.21
C ILE A 16 -1.30 6.56 -26.82
N ASN A 17 -0.09 6.42 -26.28
CA ASN A 17 1.13 7.03 -26.79
C ASN A 17 2.11 5.90 -27.16
N MET A 18 2.41 5.78 -28.45
CA MET A 18 3.30 4.76 -29.02
C MET A 18 4.53 5.40 -29.63
N THR A 19 5.70 4.90 -29.25
CA THR A 19 6.96 5.20 -29.93
C THR A 19 7.13 4.35 -31.18
N GLU A 20 8.08 4.68 -32.06
CA GLU A 20 8.42 3.82 -33.20
C GLU A 20 8.83 2.40 -32.79
N LYS A 21 9.48 2.26 -31.63
CA LYS A 21 9.83 0.96 -31.07
C LYS A 21 8.58 0.16 -30.66
N ASP A 22 7.58 0.83 -30.11
CA ASP A 22 6.32 0.21 -29.71
C ASP A 22 5.51 -0.25 -30.93
N GLU A 23 5.47 0.54 -32.00
CA GLU A 23 4.82 0.13 -33.25
C GLU A 23 5.53 -1.07 -33.89
N LYS A 24 6.87 -1.11 -33.89
CA LYS A 24 7.64 -2.28 -34.33
C LYS A 24 7.35 -3.51 -33.46
N ASN A 25 7.29 -3.33 -32.14
CA ASN A 25 6.95 -4.41 -31.21
C ASN A 25 5.53 -4.92 -31.47
N TYR A 26 4.55 -4.03 -31.62
CA TYR A 26 3.18 -4.40 -31.94
C TYR A 26 3.13 -5.16 -33.26
N ALA A 27 3.73 -4.64 -34.33
CA ALA A 27 3.74 -5.28 -35.64
C ALA A 27 4.33 -6.70 -35.59
N GLY A 28 5.50 -6.86 -34.96
CA GLY A 28 6.22 -8.14 -34.88
C GLY A 28 5.70 -9.15 -33.85
N SER A 29 4.65 -8.81 -33.08
CA SER A 29 4.11 -9.73 -32.07
C SER A 29 3.08 -10.70 -32.67
N ASP A 30 3.38 -12.00 -32.70
CA ASP A 30 2.44 -13.02 -33.18
C ASP A 30 1.49 -13.54 -32.10
N ASN A 31 1.86 -13.36 -30.82
CA ASN A 31 1.11 -13.86 -29.68
C ASN A 31 0.67 -12.73 -28.75
N CYS A 32 -0.45 -12.94 -28.07
CA CYS A 32 -0.90 -12.08 -26.97
C CYS A 32 0.11 -12.14 -25.83
N TYR A 33 0.67 -10.99 -25.41
CA TYR A 33 1.67 -10.99 -24.33
C TYR A 33 1.12 -11.47 -22.97
N ALA A 34 -0.21 -11.39 -22.77
CA ALA A 34 -0.86 -11.71 -21.49
C ALA A 34 -1.31 -13.18 -21.36
N CYS A 35 -1.72 -13.82 -22.47
CA CYS A 35 -2.18 -15.22 -22.45
C CYS A 35 -1.40 -16.14 -23.39
N ASN A 36 -0.43 -15.60 -24.13
CA ASN A 36 0.43 -16.30 -25.09
C ASN A 36 -0.31 -17.01 -26.24
N ILE A 37 -1.59 -16.70 -26.48
CA ILE A 37 -2.35 -17.24 -27.62
C ILE A 37 -1.99 -16.47 -28.89
N GLN A 38 -1.78 -17.20 -29.99
CA GLN A 38 -1.43 -16.64 -31.29
C GLN A 38 -2.60 -15.86 -31.91
N PHE A 39 -2.32 -14.68 -32.47
CA PHE A 39 -3.30 -13.84 -33.14
C PHE A 39 -3.77 -14.49 -34.45
N GLY A 40 -5.02 -14.21 -34.81
CA GLY A 40 -5.63 -14.72 -36.03
C GLY A 40 -6.09 -16.17 -35.97
N THR A 41 -5.69 -16.93 -34.95
CA THR A 41 -6.22 -18.27 -34.66
C THR A 41 -7.66 -18.20 -34.16
N VAL A 42 -8.35 -19.34 -34.19
CA VAL A 42 -9.69 -19.50 -33.62
C VAL A 42 -9.55 -20.06 -32.20
N ARG A 43 -10.30 -19.48 -31.26
CA ARG A 43 -10.47 -20.02 -29.92
C ARG A 43 -11.95 -20.25 -29.64
N ILE A 44 -12.24 -21.25 -28.80
CA ILE A 44 -13.60 -21.50 -28.32
C ILE A 44 -13.87 -20.55 -27.16
N ASN A 45 -15.02 -19.88 -27.18
CA ASN A 45 -15.49 -19.10 -26.07
C ASN A 45 -16.11 -20.03 -25.02
N GLU A 46 -15.49 -20.11 -23.85
CA GLU A 46 -15.89 -20.97 -22.73
C GLU A 46 -17.33 -20.74 -22.26
N TRP A 47 -17.91 -19.55 -22.49
CA TRP A 47 -19.25 -19.18 -22.00
C TRP A 47 -20.37 -19.62 -22.93
N ASN A 48 -20.12 -19.65 -24.24
CA ASN A 48 -21.17 -19.89 -25.25
C ASN A 48 -20.79 -20.96 -26.28
N GLY A 49 -19.61 -21.57 -26.17
CA GLY A 49 -19.10 -22.62 -27.06
C GLY A 49 -18.76 -22.15 -28.48
N LYS A 50 -18.83 -20.86 -28.78
CA LYS A 50 -18.63 -20.34 -30.14
C LYS A 50 -17.17 -20.16 -30.48
N GLU A 51 -16.84 -20.42 -31.74
CA GLU A 51 -15.55 -20.12 -32.33
C GLU A 51 -15.40 -18.60 -32.57
N GLU A 52 -14.33 -18.04 -32.01
CA GLU A 52 -14.00 -16.62 -32.14
C GLU A 52 -12.55 -16.47 -32.60
N LYS A 53 -12.33 -15.59 -33.57
CA LYS A 53 -10.97 -15.22 -33.99
C LYS A 53 -10.29 -14.43 -32.88
N VAL A 54 -9.02 -14.73 -32.62
CA VAL A 54 -8.18 -13.99 -31.67
C VAL A 54 -7.75 -12.68 -32.33
N ILE A 55 -8.41 -11.59 -31.96
CA ILE A 55 -8.15 -10.26 -32.52
C ILE A 55 -6.99 -9.61 -31.78
N LYS A 56 -6.04 -9.07 -32.56
CA LYS A 56 -4.90 -8.32 -32.05
C LYS A 56 -5.31 -6.89 -31.70
N CYS A 57 -5.02 -6.46 -30.48
CA CYS A 57 -5.35 -5.14 -29.93
C CYS A 57 -4.11 -4.50 -29.30
N ARG A 58 -4.08 -3.16 -29.27
CA ARG A 58 -3.03 -2.37 -28.61
C ARG A 58 -3.44 -2.08 -27.16
N ASP A 59 -2.86 -2.81 -26.21
CA ASP A 59 -3.09 -2.54 -24.78
C ASP A 59 -2.20 -1.40 -24.29
N HIS A 60 -2.74 -0.55 -23.42
CA HIS A 60 -2.00 0.58 -22.84
C HIS A 60 -2.48 0.92 -21.44
N CYS A 61 -1.62 1.61 -20.69
CA CYS A 61 -1.99 2.13 -19.38
C CYS A 61 -2.87 3.38 -19.53
N HIS A 62 -4.14 3.32 -19.11
CA HIS A 62 -5.06 4.47 -19.20
C HIS A 62 -4.63 5.68 -18.34
N ILE A 63 -3.76 5.48 -17.35
CA ILE A 63 -3.24 6.57 -16.50
C ILE A 63 -2.07 7.30 -17.18
N THR A 64 -1.14 6.56 -17.78
CA THR A 64 0.10 7.15 -18.33
C THR A 64 0.10 7.27 -19.85
N GLY A 65 -0.85 6.65 -20.54
CA GLY A 65 -0.89 6.51 -22.00
C GLY A 65 0.11 5.50 -22.57
N LYS A 66 1.04 4.97 -21.76
CA LYS A 66 2.13 4.10 -22.24
C LYS A 66 1.60 2.77 -22.76
N TYR A 67 2.03 2.39 -23.97
CA TYR A 67 1.80 1.07 -24.54
C TYR A 67 2.40 -0.03 -23.65
N ARG A 68 1.65 -1.14 -23.51
CA ARG A 68 2.05 -2.31 -22.71
C ARG A 68 2.43 -3.50 -23.57
N GLY A 69 1.73 -3.71 -24.68
CA GLY A 69 1.97 -4.86 -25.55
C GLY A 69 0.80 -5.19 -26.46
N ALA A 70 1.04 -6.12 -27.38
CA ALA A 70 0.00 -6.67 -28.23
C ALA A 70 -0.83 -7.65 -27.40
N ALA A 71 -2.07 -7.31 -27.09
CA ALA A 71 -2.99 -8.14 -26.33
C ALA A 71 -4.09 -8.68 -27.25
N CYS A 72 -4.68 -9.81 -26.90
CA CYS A 72 -5.96 -10.18 -27.51
C CYS A 72 -7.08 -9.30 -26.94
N ASP A 73 -8.14 -9.10 -27.71
CA ASP A 73 -9.40 -8.47 -27.30
C ASP A 73 -9.87 -8.86 -25.89
N LYS A 74 -9.90 -10.17 -25.55
CA LYS A 74 -10.31 -10.63 -24.21
C LYS A 74 -9.37 -10.14 -23.11
N CYS A 75 -8.05 -10.25 -23.31
CA CYS A 75 -7.06 -9.78 -22.33
C CYS A 75 -7.13 -8.25 -22.18
N ASN A 76 -7.22 -7.52 -23.30
CA ASN A 76 -7.36 -6.06 -23.31
C ASN A 76 -8.61 -5.60 -22.54
N LEU A 77 -9.74 -6.30 -22.70
CA LEU A 77 -10.97 -6.01 -21.95
C LEU A 77 -10.86 -6.35 -20.45
N ARG A 78 -10.08 -7.36 -20.08
CA ARG A 78 -9.82 -7.72 -18.67
C ARG A 78 -8.88 -6.75 -17.97
N MET A 79 -7.94 -6.14 -18.70
CA MET A 79 -6.90 -5.24 -18.14
C MET A 79 -7.36 -3.79 -17.95
N ARG A 80 -8.67 -3.56 -17.86
CA ARG A 80 -9.25 -2.24 -17.62
C ARG A 80 -8.90 -1.72 -16.23
N THR A 81 -8.59 -0.43 -16.17
CA THR A 81 -8.42 0.28 -14.90
C THR A 81 -9.73 0.21 -14.09
N PRO A 82 -9.68 -0.19 -12.80
CA PRO A 82 -10.85 -0.21 -11.96
C PRO A 82 -11.42 1.20 -11.78
N LYS A 83 -12.75 1.31 -11.67
CA LYS A 83 -13.46 2.57 -11.38
C LYS A 83 -13.50 2.90 -9.88
N PHE A 84 -12.92 2.04 -9.05
CA PHE A 84 -12.82 2.17 -7.61
C PHE A 84 -11.36 2.32 -7.20
N VAL A 85 -11.11 2.85 -6.00
CA VAL A 85 -9.77 2.87 -5.40
C VAL A 85 -9.53 1.55 -4.67
N PRO A 86 -8.60 0.70 -5.14
CA PRO A 86 -8.19 -0.47 -4.38
C PRO A 86 -7.37 -0.02 -3.17
N ILE A 87 -7.77 -0.45 -1.98
CA ILE A 87 -6.97 -0.31 -0.76
C ILE A 87 -6.50 -1.71 -0.39
N LEU A 88 -5.22 -1.98 -0.61
CA LEU A 88 -4.63 -3.27 -0.28
C LEU A 88 -4.24 -3.28 1.19
N PHE A 89 -4.77 -4.26 1.91
CA PHE A 89 -4.33 -4.68 3.22
C PHE A 89 -3.68 -6.05 3.11
N HIS A 90 -2.91 -6.45 4.11
CA HIS A 90 -2.37 -7.80 4.20
C HIS A 90 -2.90 -8.46 5.46
N ASN A 91 -3.70 -9.52 5.28
CA ASN A 91 -4.40 -10.23 6.35
C ASN A 91 -5.46 -9.35 7.05
N LEU A 92 -6.24 -8.60 6.26
CA LEU A 92 -7.29 -7.71 6.77
C LEU A 92 -8.35 -8.47 7.56
N GLU A 93 -8.84 -9.58 7.00
CA GLU A 93 -9.98 -10.32 7.56
C GLU A 93 -9.70 -10.82 8.98
N SER A 94 -8.48 -11.27 9.24
CA SER A 94 -8.08 -11.83 10.53
C SER A 94 -7.47 -10.81 11.48
N TYR A 95 -7.12 -9.62 11.00
CA TYR A 95 -6.51 -8.56 11.81
C TYR A 95 -7.35 -7.29 11.77
N ASP A 96 -7.10 -6.32 10.88
CA ASP A 96 -7.66 -4.98 11.04
C ASP A 96 -9.17 -4.84 10.78
N ALA A 97 -9.84 -5.82 10.15
CA ALA A 97 -11.25 -5.72 9.77
C ALA A 97 -12.14 -5.36 10.96
N HIS A 98 -11.92 -5.99 12.12
CA HIS A 98 -12.75 -5.77 13.31
C HIS A 98 -12.67 -4.33 13.87
N LEU A 99 -11.60 -3.58 13.56
CA LEU A 99 -11.43 -2.18 13.95
C LEU A 99 -12.34 -1.25 13.13
N PHE A 100 -12.56 -1.58 11.86
CA PHE A 100 -13.31 -0.73 10.93
C PHE A 100 -14.79 -1.13 10.84
N VAL A 101 -15.14 -2.40 10.99
CA VAL A 101 -16.53 -2.89 10.86
C VAL A 101 -17.48 -2.15 11.81
N LYS A 102 -17.04 -1.84 13.04
CA LYS A 102 -17.84 -1.07 14.01
C LYS A 102 -18.10 0.37 13.56
N SER A 103 -17.18 0.95 12.79
CA SER A 103 -17.20 2.34 12.35
C SER A 103 -17.96 2.53 11.03
N LEU A 104 -18.15 1.46 10.25
CA LEU A 104 -18.82 1.50 8.94
C LEU A 104 -20.36 1.42 9.03
N GLY A 105 -20.91 1.16 10.23
CA GLY A 105 -22.36 1.05 10.47
C GLY A 105 -23.05 2.34 10.94
N LEU A 106 -22.34 3.47 10.98
CA LEU A 106 -22.86 4.74 11.48
C LEU A 106 -22.82 5.80 10.38
N SER A 107 -23.91 5.92 9.64
CA SER A 107 -24.23 7.16 8.93
C SER A 107 -25.74 7.41 9.02
N GLU A 108 -26.13 8.20 10.01
CA GLU A 108 -27.41 8.92 9.99
C GLU A 108 -27.24 10.17 9.11
N GLY A 109 -28.08 10.30 8.06
CA GLY A 109 -28.39 11.56 7.39
C GLY A 109 -27.29 12.24 6.56
N ASP A 110 -27.45 12.26 5.24
CA ASP A 110 -27.92 13.41 4.44
C ASP A 110 -27.45 13.24 2.99
N GLU A 111 -28.42 13.30 2.07
CA GLU A 111 -28.24 13.18 0.63
C GLU A 111 -27.62 14.45 0.02
N GLU A 112 -26.46 14.89 0.51
CA GLU A 112 -25.60 15.72 -0.32
C GLU A 112 -24.76 14.80 -1.20
N LYS A 113 -24.78 15.07 -2.51
CA LYS A 113 -23.93 14.43 -3.55
C LYS A 113 -22.46 14.76 -3.31
N THR A 114 -21.95 14.32 -2.18
CA THR A 114 -20.53 14.21 -1.90
C THR A 114 -20.01 13.19 -2.89
N LEU A 115 -18.87 13.49 -3.50
CA LEU A 115 -18.22 12.63 -4.48
C LEU A 115 -17.85 11.31 -3.79
N CYS A 116 -18.77 10.32 -3.80
CA CYS A 116 -18.55 9.03 -3.17
C CYS A 116 -17.52 8.26 -4.00
N LEU A 117 -16.27 8.35 -3.55
CA LEU A 117 -15.18 7.54 -4.07
C LEU A 117 -15.45 6.09 -3.65
N GLU A 118 -15.80 5.23 -4.60
CA GLU A 118 -15.93 3.80 -4.32
C GLU A 118 -14.55 3.28 -3.92
N MET A 119 -14.38 2.90 -2.66
CA MET A 119 -13.18 2.26 -2.14
C MET A 119 -13.46 0.77 -2.00
N ARG A 120 -12.51 -0.07 -2.44
CA ARG A 120 -12.59 -1.52 -2.18
C ARG A 120 -11.36 -1.97 -1.44
N PHE A 121 -11.62 -2.54 -0.26
CA PHE A 121 -10.61 -3.17 0.55
C PHE A 121 -10.30 -4.54 -0.04
N LEU A 122 -9.04 -4.78 -0.40
CA LEU A 122 -8.55 -6.02 -0.96
C LEU A 122 -7.53 -6.64 0.02
N ASP A 123 -7.68 -7.92 0.31
CA ASP A 123 -6.75 -8.63 1.19
C ASP A 123 -5.70 -9.37 0.37
N SER A 124 -4.48 -8.84 0.35
CA SER A 124 -3.34 -9.42 -0.36
C SER A 124 -2.98 -10.84 0.12
N TYR A 125 -3.28 -11.19 1.38
CA TYR A 125 -2.99 -12.53 1.93
C TYR A 125 -3.78 -13.63 1.21
N LYS A 126 -4.98 -13.32 0.70
CA LYS A 126 -5.79 -14.27 -0.08
C LYS A 126 -5.17 -14.65 -1.43
N PHE A 127 -4.21 -13.88 -1.91
CA PHE A 127 -3.50 -14.13 -3.16
C PHE A 127 -2.12 -14.76 -2.92
N THR A 128 -1.42 -14.36 -1.85
CA THR A 128 -0.04 -14.79 -1.59
C THR A 128 0.08 -15.96 -0.62
N LEU A 129 -0.93 -16.18 0.24
CA LEU A 129 -1.00 -17.25 1.25
C LEU A 129 0.25 -17.36 2.15
N ALA A 130 0.97 -16.25 2.36
CA ALA A 130 2.19 -16.17 3.14
C ALA A 130 2.29 -14.82 3.85
N SER A 131 3.02 -14.77 4.97
CA SER A 131 3.22 -13.55 5.75
C SER A 131 4.10 -12.53 5.01
N LEU A 132 3.93 -11.24 5.30
CA LEU A 132 4.82 -10.20 4.79
C LEU A 132 6.31 -10.45 5.10
N ASP A 133 6.60 -11.08 6.23
CA ASP A 133 7.98 -11.39 6.62
C ASP A 133 8.65 -12.38 5.67
N TYR A 134 7.94 -13.47 5.37
CA TYR A 134 8.38 -14.45 4.40
C TYR A 134 8.45 -13.85 2.99
N LEU A 135 7.42 -13.09 2.58
CA LEU A 135 7.42 -12.46 1.26
C LEU A 135 8.59 -11.49 1.11
N ALA A 136 8.87 -10.65 2.10
CA ALA A 136 10.00 -9.73 2.07
C ALA A 136 11.35 -10.46 2.03
N SER A 137 11.49 -11.62 2.69
CA SER A 137 12.74 -12.39 2.68
C SER A 137 13.01 -13.11 1.35
N THR A 138 11.98 -13.34 0.53
CA THR A 138 12.14 -13.86 -0.84
C THR A 138 12.59 -12.82 -1.86
N LEU A 139 12.52 -11.53 -1.52
CA LEU A 139 12.95 -10.45 -2.39
C LEU A 139 14.48 -10.31 -2.39
N SER A 140 15.05 -10.12 -3.57
CA SER A 140 16.44 -9.71 -3.70
C SER A 140 16.60 -8.24 -3.31
N LYS A 141 17.85 -7.82 -3.07
CA LYS A 141 18.14 -6.41 -2.74
C LYS A 141 17.72 -5.43 -3.84
N ASP A 142 17.68 -5.89 -5.08
CA ASP A 142 17.37 -5.09 -6.26
C ASP A 142 15.85 -4.92 -6.46
N ASP A 143 15.03 -5.76 -5.81
CA ASP A 143 13.58 -5.69 -5.88
C ASP A 143 12.99 -4.51 -5.06
N PHE A 144 13.79 -3.87 -4.22
CA PHE A 144 13.39 -2.74 -3.37
C PHE A 144 13.41 -1.37 -4.09
N HIS A 145 13.28 -1.35 -5.42
CA HIS A 145 13.34 -0.14 -6.25
C HIS A 145 12.37 0.97 -5.79
N THR A 146 11.18 0.60 -5.27
CA THR A 146 10.20 1.58 -4.79
C THR A 146 10.70 2.27 -3.54
N LEU A 147 11.24 1.52 -2.58
CA LEU A 147 11.82 2.06 -1.35
C LEU A 147 12.98 3.01 -1.68
N GLU A 148 13.87 2.60 -2.58
CA GLU A 148 15.01 3.41 -3.05
C GLU A 148 14.56 4.70 -3.74
N SER A 149 13.50 4.66 -4.55
CA SER A 149 12.96 5.85 -5.20
C SER A 149 12.31 6.85 -4.24
N GLN A 150 11.80 6.38 -3.09
CA GLN A 150 11.06 7.21 -2.13
C GLN A 150 11.94 7.74 -1.00
N LEU A 151 13.09 7.09 -0.75
CA LEU A 151 13.94 7.38 0.39
C LEU A 151 15.42 7.37 0.00
N GLU A 152 15.94 8.54 -0.33
CA GLU A 152 17.38 8.74 -0.50
C GLU A 152 18.06 8.85 0.87
N HIS A 153 18.56 7.73 1.39
CA HIS A 153 19.24 7.68 2.70
C HIS A 153 20.36 6.64 2.74
N SER A 154 21.48 6.97 3.39
CA SER A 154 22.65 6.07 3.50
C SER A 154 22.36 4.77 4.26
N GLY A 155 21.35 4.79 5.13
CA GLY A 155 20.87 3.63 5.90
C GLY A 155 19.80 2.78 5.20
N ILE A 156 19.47 3.02 3.94
CA ILE A 156 18.35 2.34 3.26
C ILE A 156 18.45 0.81 3.25
N GLU A 157 19.67 0.27 3.19
CA GLU A 157 19.92 -1.17 3.27
C GLU A 157 19.35 -1.81 4.54
N LEU A 158 19.24 -1.05 5.64
CA LEU A 158 18.65 -1.51 6.89
C LEU A 158 17.12 -1.70 6.78
N LEU A 159 16.47 -1.08 5.79
CA LEU A 159 15.02 -1.14 5.59
C LEU A 159 14.58 -2.20 4.57
N LYS A 160 15.52 -2.95 3.99
CA LYS A 160 15.25 -4.06 3.07
C LYS A 160 14.84 -5.36 3.79
N ARG A 161 14.57 -5.31 5.09
CA ARG A 161 13.99 -6.40 5.87
C ARG A 161 12.91 -5.88 6.81
N LYS A 162 12.10 -6.79 7.33
CA LYS A 162 11.08 -6.46 8.34
C LYS A 162 11.74 -5.90 9.60
N GLY A 163 11.25 -4.75 10.05
CA GLY A 163 11.62 -4.18 11.35
C GLY A 163 10.91 -4.85 12.52
N VAL A 164 11.48 -4.72 13.71
CA VAL A 164 10.89 -5.24 14.95
C VAL A 164 10.03 -4.19 15.64
N PHE A 165 8.91 -4.63 16.23
CA PHE A 165 7.93 -3.74 16.87
C PHE A 165 7.60 -4.24 18.28
N PRO A 166 7.72 -3.41 19.33
CA PRO A 166 7.47 -3.81 20.72
C PRO A 166 5.98 -3.70 21.05
N TYR A 167 5.18 -4.68 20.62
CA TYR A 167 3.71 -4.66 20.77
C TYR A 167 3.24 -4.38 22.19
N GLU A 168 3.84 -5.05 23.17
CA GLU A 168 3.47 -4.95 24.59
C GLU A 168 3.83 -3.61 25.23
N PHE A 169 4.84 -2.92 24.68
CA PHE A 169 5.20 -1.57 25.11
C PHE A 169 4.27 -0.50 24.51
N MET A 170 3.78 -0.73 23.29
CA MET A 170 2.99 0.22 22.49
C MET A 170 1.51 0.21 22.89
N THR A 171 1.23 0.55 24.15
CA THR A 171 -0.13 0.53 24.72
C THR A 171 -0.97 1.77 24.42
N GLY A 172 -0.38 2.81 23.83
CA GLY A 172 -1.07 4.08 23.57
C GLY A 172 -0.30 5.00 22.61
N TYR A 173 -0.98 6.05 22.14
CA TYR A 173 -0.40 7.05 21.24
C TYR A 173 0.71 7.88 21.87
N ASP A 174 0.71 8.04 23.20
CA ASP A 174 1.76 8.71 23.97
C ASP A 174 3.12 8.03 23.77
N LYS A 175 3.15 6.70 23.63
CA LYS A 175 4.37 5.92 23.40
C LYS A 175 5.04 6.22 22.06
N LEU A 176 4.31 6.79 21.10
CA LEU A 176 4.91 7.25 19.84
C LEU A 176 5.88 8.41 20.07
N GLN A 177 5.70 9.21 21.12
CA GLN A 177 6.59 10.31 21.49
C GLN A 177 7.73 9.87 22.41
N TYR A 178 7.81 8.59 22.77
CA TYR A 178 8.88 8.07 23.61
C TYR A 178 10.22 8.23 22.88
N ASP A 179 11.19 8.83 23.58
CA ASP A 179 12.36 9.49 23.00
C ASP A 179 13.61 8.58 22.88
N ARG A 180 13.45 7.31 23.20
CA ARG A 180 14.52 6.31 23.20
C ARG A 180 13.99 4.97 22.73
N LEU A 181 14.88 4.14 22.19
CA LEU A 181 14.56 2.76 21.91
C LEU A 181 14.23 2.03 23.23
N PRO A 182 13.08 1.30 23.32
CA PRO A 182 12.77 0.48 24.47
C PRO A 182 13.86 -0.55 24.72
N SER A 183 14.00 -0.96 25.97
CA SER A 183 14.91 -2.03 26.35
C SER A 183 14.53 -3.34 25.67
N LYS A 184 15.50 -4.24 25.49
CA LYS A 184 15.27 -5.57 24.87
C LYS A 184 14.09 -6.33 25.50
N LYS A 185 13.92 -6.23 26.82
CA LYS A 185 12.83 -6.88 27.58
C LYS A 185 11.44 -6.37 27.20
N GLU A 186 11.34 -5.13 26.73
CA GLU A 186 10.08 -4.51 26.31
C GLU A 186 9.63 -4.97 24.91
N PHE A 187 10.45 -5.75 24.20
CA PHE A 187 10.10 -6.40 22.93
C PHE A 187 9.54 -7.81 23.10
N TYR A 188 9.35 -8.28 24.33
CA TYR A 188 8.73 -9.59 24.58
C TYR A 188 7.34 -9.67 23.93
N SER A 189 7.09 -10.74 23.17
CA SER A 189 5.82 -10.99 22.49
C SER A 189 4.98 -11.96 23.31
N LYS A 190 3.83 -11.51 23.83
CA LYS A 190 2.88 -12.41 24.50
C LYS A 190 2.22 -13.39 23.53
N LEU A 191 2.05 -12.98 22.27
CA LEU A 191 1.43 -13.82 21.24
C LEU A 191 2.23 -15.10 21.00
N ASN A 192 3.57 -14.97 20.94
CA ASN A 192 4.46 -16.10 20.70
C ASN A 192 5.12 -16.62 21.98
N ASN A 193 4.91 -15.93 23.12
CA ASN A 193 5.54 -16.21 24.40
C ASN A 193 7.08 -16.27 24.31
N THR A 194 7.67 -15.36 23.53
CA THR A 194 9.11 -15.34 23.23
C THR A 194 9.71 -13.94 23.33
N ASP A 195 10.96 -13.87 23.81
CA ASP A 195 11.78 -12.67 23.69
C ASP A 195 12.23 -12.42 22.24
N ILE A 196 12.61 -11.18 21.95
CA ILE A 196 13.31 -10.82 20.71
C ILE A 196 14.72 -11.43 20.72
N SER A 197 15.22 -11.81 19.54
CA SER A 197 16.61 -12.26 19.38
C SER A 197 17.61 -11.12 19.61
N ASP A 198 18.86 -11.47 19.91
CA ASP A 198 19.94 -10.46 19.99
C ASP A 198 20.16 -9.78 18.65
N GLU A 199 20.14 -10.54 17.56
CA GLU A 199 20.36 -10.05 16.20
C GLU A 199 19.31 -9.01 15.79
N ASP A 200 18.04 -9.26 16.13
CA ASP A 200 16.94 -8.36 15.78
C ASP A 200 16.95 -7.09 16.64
N TYR A 201 17.32 -7.20 17.92
CA TYR A 201 17.46 -6.04 18.79
C TYR A 201 18.66 -5.17 18.39
N GLU A 202 19.80 -5.77 18.06
CA GLU A 202 20.95 -5.06 17.50
C GLU A 202 20.60 -4.36 16.17
N HIS A 203 19.81 -5.01 15.32
CA HIS A 203 19.31 -4.40 14.10
C HIS A 203 18.44 -3.17 14.39
N ALA A 204 17.54 -3.25 15.38
CA ALA A 204 16.73 -2.12 15.83
C ALA A 204 17.59 -0.94 16.31
N GLN A 205 18.67 -1.22 17.05
CA GLN A 205 19.64 -0.21 17.49
C GLN A 205 20.38 0.43 16.31
N LYS A 206 20.80 -0.36 15.32
CA LYS A 206 21.43 0.14 14.09
C LYS A 206 20.49 1.07 13.32
N VAL A 207 19.22 0.68 13.16
CA VAL A 207 18.19 1.52 12.54
C VAL A 207 17.99 2.82 13.31
N TRP A 208 17.80 2.73 14.63
CA TRP A 208 17.62 3.92 15.49
C TRP A 208 18.75 4.93 15.32
N LYS A 209 19.99 4.45 15.32
CA LYS A 209 21.19 5.30 15.16
C LYS A 209 21.34 5.83 13.74
N ALA A 210 21.17 4.97 12.72
CA ALA A 210 21.39 5.35 11.32
C ALA A 210 20.43 6.44 10.86
N PHE A 211 19.17 6.43 11.34
CA PHE A 211 18.14 7.39 10.95
C PHE A 211 17.97 8.55 11.95
N ASP A 212 18.89 8.70 12.91
CA ASP A 212 18.85 9.70 13.98
C ASP A 212 17.47 9.81 14.67
N CYS A 213 16.87 8.65 14.96
CA CYS A 213 15.53 8.57 15.53
C CYS A 213 15.48 9.32 16.87
N LYS A 214 14.56 10.29 16.96
CA LYS A 214 14.29 11.03 18.21
C LYS A 214 13.12 10.48 18.99
N THR A 215 12.23 9.76 18.34
CA THR A 215 11.06 9.15 18.96
C THR A 215 10.68 7.84 18.28
N MET A 216 9.88 7.01 18.95
CA MET A 216 9.30 5.79 18.35
C MET A 216 8.51 6.08 17.08
N HIS A 217 7.87 7.25 16.99
CA HIS A 217 7.19 7.70 15.78
C HIS A 217 8.15 7.76 14.60
N VAL A 218 9.31 8.39 14.76
CA VAL A 218 10.30 8.50 13.68
C VAL A 218 10.81 7.10 13.30
N MET A 219 11.06 6.24 14.28
CA MET A 219 11.55 4.88 14.03
C MET A 219 10.60 4.04 13.17
N PHE A 220 9.29 4.15 13.35
CA PHE A 220 8.32 3.32 12.62
C PHE A 220 7.72 4.00 11.38
N TYR A 221 7.76 5.32 11.30
CA TYR A 221 7.20 6.09 10.19
C TYR A 221 8.28 6.75 9.33
N GLN A 222 9.33 5.99 9.01
CA GLN A 222 10.50 6.47 8.26
C GLN A 222 10.21 6.88 6.80
N GLY A 223 9.04 6.53 6.27
CA GLY A 223 8.67 6.79 4.86
C GLY A 223 8.17 8.20 4.53
N LYS A 224 8.17 9.16 5.46
CA LYS A 224 7.64 10.53 5.22
C LYS A 224 8.42 11.67 5.89
N THR A 225 9.74 11.55 6.03
CA THR A 225 10.59 12.60 6.62
C THR A 225 10.58 13.94 5.85
N ARG A 226 10.16 13.96 4.57
CA ARG A 226 9.95 15.23 3.82
C ARG A 226 8.60 15.93 4.05
N ALA A 227 7.57 15.22 4.52
CA ALA A 227 6.23 15.79 4.71
C ALA A 227 5.92 16.15 6.18
N TYR A 228 6.60 15.51 7.14
CA TYR A 228 6.32 15.71 8.57
C TYR A 228 7.12 16.88 9.18
N SER A 229 8.31 17.19 8.66
CA SER A 229 9.18 18.25 9.19
C SER A 229 8.63 19.68 9.02
N ARG A 230 7.64 19.90 8.14
CA ARG A 230 6.95 21.20 8.00
C ARG A 230 5.76 21.38 8.95
N SER A 231 5.29 20.33 9.62
CA SER A 231 4.02 20.36 10.37
C SER A 231 4.21 20.59 11.88
N TYR A 232 5.44 20.44 12.39
CA TYR A 232 5.78 20.59 13.81
C TYR A 232 6.87 21.64 14.02
N HIS A 233 6.72 22.80 13.40
CA HIS A 233 7.16 24.03 14.04
C HIS A 233 5.93 24.56 14.77
N VAL A 234 5.83 24.26 16.07
CA VAL A 234 4.89 24.96 16.95
C VAL A 234 5.54 26.31 17.25
N PRO A 235 5.01 27.44 16.74
CA PRO A 235 5.48 28.73 17.21
C PRO A 235 4.99 28.87 18.65
N HIS A 236 5.92 29.06 19.59
CA HIS A 236 5.57 29.59 20.90
C HIS A 236 4.84 30.93 20.69
N GLY A 237 3.53 30.95 20.99
CA GLY A 237 2.76 32.19 20.97
C GLY A 237 1.26 32.00 20.84
N ARG A 238 0.57 32.26 21.96
CA ARG A 238 -0.88 32.43 22.16
C ARG A 238 -1.69 31.16 22.39
N GLU A 239 -1.88 30.91 23.69
CA GLU A 239 -3.02 30.20 24.26
C GLU A 239 -4.33 30.61 23.57
N ARG A 240 -5.00 29.64 22.94
CA ARG A 240 -6.45 29.67 22.77
C ARG A 240 -7.03 28.44 23.43
N ASN A 241 -7.73 28.71 24.51
CA ASN A 241 -8.44 27.79 25.37
C ASN A 241 -9.56 27.10 24.58
N THR A 242 -9.32 25.89 24.06
CA THR A 242 -10.39 25.00 23.60
C THR A 242 -10.49 23.83 24.55
N ARG A 243 -11.47 23.97 25.44
CA ARG A 243 -11.97 23.02 26.43
C ARG A 243 -12.41 21.73 25.73
N TRP A 244 -11.54 20.72 25.68
CA TRP A 244 -11.94 19.35 25.39
C TRP A 244 -12.45 18.73 26.70
N ASN A 245 -13.76 18.55 26.78
CA ASN A 245 -14.44 18.01 27.96
C ASN A 245 -13.94 16.59 28.27
N GLN A 246 -13.63 16.37 29.56
CA GLN A 246 -13.17 15.13 30.19
C GLN A 246 -14.20 13.98 30.22
N HIS A 247 -15.15 13.89 29.28
CA HIS A 247 -16.29 12.97 29.43
C HIS A 247 -16.19 11.62 28.71
N ASP A 248 -15.13 11.36 27.94
CA ASP A 248 -15.01 10.13 27.12
C ASP A 248 -14.15 9.01 27.73
N ASN A 249 -13.64 9.18 28.96
CA ASN A 249 -12.78 8.18 29.61
C ASN A 249 -13.54 7.07 30.38
N GLU A 250 -14.86 6.99 30.32
CA GLU A 250 -15.65 6.08 31.18
C GLU A 250 -16.48 5.00 30.48
N LYS A 251 -16.30 4.77 29.16
CA LYS A 251 -17.04 3.71 28.43
C LYS A 251 -16.17 2.68 27.70
N ILE A 252 -15.03 2.32 28.29
CA ILE A 252 -14.28 1.10 27.92
C ILE A 252 -13.98 0.30 29.20
N ARG A 253 -15.03 -0.05 29.93
CA ARG A 253 -15.05 -1.16 30.89
C ARG A 253 -16.47 -1.71 30.94
N LYS A 254 -16.78 -2.57 29.97
CA LYS A 254 -17.71 -3.71 30.06
C LYS A 254 -17.63 -4.50 28.76
#